data_AF-A0A0B2V9G7-F1
#
_entry.id   AF-A0A0B2V9G7-F1
#
_cell.length_a   1.000
_cell.length_b   1.000
_cell.length_c   1.000
_cell.angle_alpha   90.00
_cell.angle_beta   90.00
_cell.angle_gamma   90.00
#
_symmetry.space_group_name_H-M   'P 1'
#
loop_
_entity.id
_entity.type
_entity.pdbx_description
1 polymer ?
#
loop_
_entity_poly.entity_id
_entity_poly.type
_entity_poly.pdbx_seq_one_letter_code
_entity_poly.pdbx_strand_id
1 'polypeptide(L)'
;EEQQRRRSAVFIGVEEAFGPPQQRHERDVESMAEILDELNFDGVPVEAYRMGVFNPEKHRPFKVVFSNSHDAAQVFRQSYMLKLSPQFSSVYIRPSYTAALRKELFPKR
;
A
#
# COMPACT_ATOMS: atom_id res chain seq x y z
N GLU A 1 -8.53 -4.58 16.15
CA GLU A 1 -8.12 -3.39 15.34
C GLU A 1 -6.63 -3.07 15.47
N GLU A 2 -6.10 -2.87 16.68
CA GLU A 2 -4.69 -2.47 16.87
C GLU A 2 -3.68 -3.49 16.32
N GLN A 3 -3.88 -4.79 16.58
CA GLN A 3 -2.99 -5.83 16.05
C GLN A 3 -2.97 -5.86 14.52
N GLN A 4 -4.14 -5.73 13.88
CA GLN A 4 -4.24 -5.65 12.42
C GLN A 4 -3.51 -4.40 11.90
N ARG A 5 -3.61 -3.27 12.60
CA ARG A 5 -2.91 -2.03 12.24
C ARG A 5 -1.38 -2.17 12.31
N ARG A 6 -0.86 -2.85 13.34
CA ARG A 6 0.59 -3.10 13.51
C ARG A 6 1.18 -3.99 12.41
N ARG A 7 0.37 -4.86 11.81
CA ARG A 7 0.73 -5.69 10.66
C ARG A 7 0.24 -5.12 9.31
N SER A 8 -0.14 -3.84 9.25
CA SER A 8 -0.60 -3.21 8.00
C SER A 8 0.35 -2.11 7.55
N ALA A 9 0.55 -2.02 6.23
CA ALA A 9 1.17 -0.87 5.59
C ALA A 9 0.20 -0.21 4.60
N VAL A 10 0.38 1.09 4.39
CA VAL A 10 -0.36 1.85 3.37
C VAL A 10 0.64 2.41 2.38
N PHE A 11 0.47 2.03 1.12
CA PHE A 11 1.24 2.49 -0.03
C PHE A 11 0.48 3.63 -0.70
N ILE A 12 1.19 4.70 -0.99
CA ILE A 12 0.66 5.91 -1.64
C ILE A 12 1.43 6.12 -2.93
N GLY A 13 0.75 6.59 -3.98
CA GLY A 13 1.37 6.86 -5.28
C GLY A 13 1.30 5.69 -6.26
N VAL A 14 0.85 4.52 -5.82
CA VAL A 14 0.65 3.34 -6.70
C VAL A 14 -0.35 3.67 -7.80
N GLU A 15 0.05 3.52 -9.06
CA GLU A 15 -0.76 3.83 -10.24
C GLU A 15 -2.08 3.06 -10.21
N GLU A 16 -3.17 3.73 -10.58
CA GLU A 16 -4.51 3.13 -10.54
C GLU A 16 -4.75 2.31 -11.82
N ALA A 17 -5.13 1.04 -11.66
CA ALA A 17 -5.50 0.23 -12.81
C ALA A 17 -6.81 0.73 -13.45
N PHE A 18 -6.86 0.69 -14.79
CA PHE A 18 -8.05 1.03 -15.57
C PHE A 18 -8.75 -0.22 -16.10
N GLY A 19 -10.05 -0.09 -16.40
CA GLY A 19 -10.87 -1.17 -16.96
C GLY A 19 -11.98 -1.65 -16.02
N PRO A 20 -12.61 -2.79 -16.34
CA PRO A 20 -13.63 -3.43 -15.51
C PRO A 20 -13.12 -3.76 -14.09
N PRO A 21 -14.01 -3.83 -13.08
CA PRO A 21 -13.62 -4.06 -11.68
C PRO A 21 -12.68 -5.25 -11.45
N GLN A 22 -12.94 -6.39 -12.09
CA GLN A 22 -12.12 -7.59 -11.93
C GLN A 22 -10.70 -7.41 -12.49
N GLN A 23 -10.58 -6.91 -13.72
CA GLN A 23 -9.27 -6.65 -14.34
C GLN A 23 -8.46 -5.62 -13.57
N ARG A 24 -9.12 -4.60 -13.01
CA ARG A 24 -8.44 -3.64 -12.13
C ARG A 24 -7.88 -4.30 -10.88
N HIS A 25 -8.66 -5.19 -10.26
CA HIS A 25 -8.22 -5.92 -9.07
C HIS A 25 -7.02 -6.81 -9.37
N GLU A 26 -7.06 -7.56 -10.48
CA GLU A 26 -5.96 -8.43 -10.92
C GLU A 26 -4.67 -7.61 -11.13
N ARG A 27 -4.74 -6.51 -11.89
CA ARG A 27 -3.59 -5.61 -12.09
C ARG A 27 -3.09 -4.95 -10.80
N ASP A 28 -4.01 -4.54 -9.94
CA ASP A 28 -3.68 -3.98 -8.63
C ASP A 28 -2.88 -4.97 -7.77
N VAL A 29 -3.23 -6.27 -7.82
CA VAL A 29 -2.51 -7.33 -7.13
C VAL A 29 -1.13 -7.58 -7.76
N GLU A 30 -1.05 -7.61 -9.09
CA GLU A 30 0.22 -7.74 -9.83
C GLU A 30 1.19 -6.59 -9.52
N SER A 31 0.75 -5.34 -9.65
CA SER A 31 1.58 -4.18 -9.34
C SER A 31 2.05 -4.17 -7.88
N MET A 32 1.22 -4.64 -6.95
CA MET A 32 1.63 -4.76 -5.56
C MET A 32 2.64 -5.88 -5.33
N ALA A 33 2.56 -6.99 -6.09
CA ALA A 33 3.58 -8.04 -6.05
C ALA A 33 4.93 -7.50 -6.54
N GLU A 34 4.96 -6.74 -7.63
CA GLU A 34 6.19 -6.09 -8.14
C GLU A 34 6.79 -5.11 -7.11
N ILE A 35 5.95 -4.29 -6.48
CA ILE A 35 6.41 -3.36 -5.41
C ILE A 35 7.00 -4.14 -4.22
N LEU A 36 6.41 -5.28 -3.84
CA LEU A 36 6.93 -6.10 -2.74
C LEU A 36 8.22 -6.82 -3.11
N ASP A 37 8.38 -7.22 -4.38
CA ASP A 37 9.61 -7.79 -4.93
C ASP A 37 10.76 -6.76 -4.90
N GLU A 38 10.49 -5.51 -5.32
CA GLU A 38 11.45 -4.39 -5.21
C GLU A 38 11.87 -4.12 -3.76
N LEU A 39 10.98 -4.39 -2.80
CA LEU A 39 11.25 -4.30 -1.36
C LEU A 39 11.90 -5.55 -0.79
N ASN A 40 12.29 -6.52 -1.63
CA ASN A 40 12.87 -7.80 -1.26
C ASN A 40 12.09 -8.46 -0.11
N PHE A 41 10.77 -8.55 -0.29
CA PHE A 41 9.83 -9.16 0.63
C PHE A 41 9.28 -10.46 0.03
N ASP A 42 9.75 -11.59 0.54
CA ASP A 42 9.38 -12.93 0.04
C ASP A 42 8.04 -13.46 0.61
N GLY A 43 7.38 -12.71 1.47
CA GLY A 43 6.15 -13.14 2.13
C GLY A 43 4.90 -12.92 1.27
N VAL A 44 3.82 -13.61 1.62
CA VAL A 44 2.50 -13.40 1.00
C VAL A 44 1.62 -12.55 1.93
N PRO A 45 1.13 -11.39 1.47
CA PRO A 45 0.14 -10.62 2.23
C PRO A 45 -1.16 -11.40 2.44
N VAL A 46 -1.82 -11.16 3.58
CA VAL A 46 -3.13 -11.74 3.90
C VAL A 46 -4.25 -11.02 3.14
N GLU A 47 -4.15 -9.69 3.06
CA GLU A 47 -5.11 -8.86 2.32
C GLU A 47 -4.38 -7.73 1.60
N ALA A 48 -4.84 -7.40 0.39
CA ALA A 48 -4.33 -6.34 -0.46
C ALA A 48 -5.52 -5.65 -1.15
N TYR A 49 -5.77 -4.37 -0.85
CA TYR A 49 -6.89 -3.64 -1.44
C TYR A 49 -6.70 -2.12 -1.49
N ARG A 50 -7.34 -1.48 -2.48
CA ARG A 50 -7.48 -0.02 -2.56
C ARG A 50 -8.42 0.52 -1.49
N MET A 51 -8.02 1.60 -0.83
CA MET A 51 -8.85 2.31 0.13
C MET A 51 -9.61 3.48 -0.52
N GLY A 52 -10.90 3.57 -0.23
CA GLY A 52 -11.76 4.67 -0.68
C GLY A 52 -12.49 4.40 -2.00
N VAL A 53 -13.25 5.38 -2.46
CA VAL A 53 -14.10 5.30 -3.66
C VAL A 53 -13.25 5.52 -4.90
N PHE A 54 -13.35 4.61 -5.87
CA PHE A 54 -12.64 4.69 -7.15
C PHE A 54 -12.80 6.07 -7.79
N ASN A 55 -11.68 6.68 -8.16
CA ASN A 55 -11.64 7.96 -8.86
C ASN A 55 -10.49 7.92 -9.88
N PRO A 56 -10.76 8.02 -11.19
CA PRO A 56 -9.73 7.94 -12.21
C PRO A 56 -8.72 9.11 -12.17
N GLU A 57 -9.06 10.22 -11.51
CA GLU A 57 -8.17 11.38 -11.38
C GLU A 57 -7.21 11.29 -10.19
N LYS A 58 -7.38 10.29 -9.31
CA LYS A 58 -6.65 10.21 -8.04
C LYS A 58 -6.20 8.79 -7.73
N HIS A 59 -4.90 8.60 -7.57
CA HIS A 59 -4.33 7.34 -7.13
C HIS A 59 -4.73 7.05 -5.68
N ARG A 60 -5.65 6.09 -5.50
CA ARG A 60 -6.10 5.72 -4.16
C ARG A 60 -5.00 5.05 -3.36
N PRO A 61 -4.90 5.33 -2.04
CA PRO A 61 -4.03 4.58 -1.15
C PRO A 61 -4.29 3.08 -1.25
N PHE A 62 -3.23 2.29 -1.32
CA PHE A 62 -3.30 0.84 -1.31
C PHE A 62 -2.95 0.33 0.09
N LYS A 63 -3.82 -0.48 0.69
CA LYS A 63 -3.55 -1.08 2.00
C LYS A 63 -3.19 -2.54 1.83
N VAL A 64 -2.11 -2.92 2.50
CA VAL A 64 -1.62 -4.29 2.58
C VAL A 64 -1.62 -4.72 4.04
N VAL A 65 -2.17 -5.89 4.31
CA VAL A 65 -2.18 -6.54 5.63
C VAL A 65 -1.29 -7.76 5.54
N PHE A 66 -0.23 -7.78 6.35
CA PHE A 66 0.71 -8.89 6.44
C PHE A 66 0.27 -9.92 7.48
N SER A 67 0.89 -11.09 7.46
CA SER A 67 0.61 -12.17 8.40
C SER A 67 0.91 -11.75 9.84
N ASN A 68 2.05 -11.08 10.03
CA ASN A 68 2.53 -10.61 11.33
C ASN A 68 3.14 -9.20 11.25
N SER A 69 3.47 -8.60 12.39
CA SER A 69 4.06 -7.25 12.44
C SER A 69 5.54 -7.21 12.07
N HIS A 70 6.25 -8.34 12.11
CA HIS A 70 7.64 -8.42 11.69
C HIS A 70 7.76 -8.23 10.16
N ASP A 71 6.87 -8.85 9.40
CA ASP A 71 6.76 -8.68 7.94
C ASP A 71 6.51 -7.21 7.58
N ALA A 72 5.55 -6.57 8.26
CA ALA A 72 5.29 -5.15 8.09
C ALA A 72 6.54 -4.29 8.40
N ALA A 73 7.26 -4.62 9.48
CA ALA A 73 8.48 -3.91 9.86
C ALA A 73 9.61 -4.10 8.84
N GLN A 74 9.74 -5.27 8.22
CA GLN A 74 10.69 -5.51 7.12
C GLN A 74 10.38 -4.60 5.93
N VAL A 75 9.11 -4.52 5.52
CA VAL A 75 8.65 -3.62 4.45
C VAL A 75 8.97 -2.16 4.76
N PHE A 76 8.75 -1.71 6.00
CA PHE A 76 9.13 -0.34 6.38
C PHE A 76 10.64 -0.10 6.35
N ARG A 77 11.46 -1.06 6.82
CA ARG A 77 12.92 -0.97 6.79
C ARG A 77 13.47 -0.85 5.36
N GLN A 78 12.84 -1.53 4.41
CA GLN A 78 13.27 -1.54 3.01
C GLN A 78 12.61 -0.44 2.16
N SER A 79 11.69 0.35 2.73
CA SER A 79 10.92 1.37 2.00
C SER A 79 11.76 2.40 1.22
N TYR A 80 13.03 2.60 1.61
CA TYR A 80 13.94 3.48 0.88
C TYR A 80 14.30 2.95 -0.52
N MET A 81 14.22 1.64 -0.76
CA MET A 81 14.50 1.03 -2.07
C MET A 81 13.57 1.59 -3.15
N LEU A 82 12.31 1.88 -2.81
CA LEU A 82 11.37 2.47 -3.76
C LEU A 82 11.85 3.82 -4.32
N LYS A 83 12.54 4.62 -3.51
CA LYS A 83 13.11 5.90 -3.96
C LYS A 83 14.26 5.73 -4.94
N LEU A 84 14.94 4.57 -4.89
CA LEU A 84 16.04 4.22 -5.78
C LEU A 84 15.53 3.55 -7.06
N SER A 85 14.36 2.91 -7.02
CA SER A 85 13.71 2.30 -8.16
C SER A 85 13.21 3.36 -9.15
N PRO A 86 13.65 3.34 -10.42
CA PRO A 86 13.12 4.24 -11.44
C PRO A 86 11.61 4.10 -11.62
N GLN A 87 11.08 2.87 -11.45
CA GLN A 87 9.67 2.55 -11.64
C GLN A 87 8.81 3.00 -10.47
N PHE A 88 9.30 2.86 -9.23
CA PHE A 88 8.50 3.08 -8.03
C PHE A 88 8.91 4.30 -7.20
N SER A 89 9.72 5.20 -7.74
CA SER A 89 10.19 6.42 -7.07
C SER A 89 9.08 7.35 -6.56
N SER A 90 7.89 7.31 -7.16
CA SER A 90 6.71 8.06 -6.73
C SER A 90 5.93 7.39 -5.59
N VAL A 91 6.23 6.11 -5.30
CA VAL A 91 5.55 5.32 -4.28
C VAL A 91 6.23 5.53 -2.93
N TYR A 92 5.43 5.81 -1.92
CA TYR A 92 5.91 5.86 -0.54
C TYR A 92 4.99 5.08 0.40
N ILE A 93 5.60 4.54 1.47
CA ILE A 93 4.94 3.67 2.43
C ILE A 93 4.78 4.42 3.75
N ARG A 94 3.63 4.26 4.40
CA ARG A 94 3.38 4.77 5.74
C ARG A 94 2.64 3.75 6.61
N PRO A 95 2.70 3.90 7.95
CA PRO A 95 1.86 3.13 8.85
C PRO A 95 0.37 3.33 8.59
N SER A 96 -0.44 2.32 8.88
CA SER A 96 -1.89 2.46 8.96
C SER A 96 -2.26 3.24 10.22
N TYR A 97 -3.10 4.28 10.09
CA TYR A 97 -3.50 5.16 11.19
C TYR A 97 -4.96 4.95 11.63
N THR A 98 -5.27 5.28 12.89
CA THR A 98 -6.64 5.41 13.38
C THR A 98 -7.41 6.48 12.61
N ALA A 99 -8.73 6.42 12.67
CA ALA A 99 -9.57 7.48 12.10
C ALA A 99 -9.25 8.86 12.69
N ALA A 100 -9.00 8.93 14.01
CA ALA A 100 -8.63 10.17 14.70
C ALA A 100 -7.32 10.77 14.16
N LEU A 101 -6.23 9.99 14.17
CA LEU A 101 -4.93 10.43 13.65
C LEU A 101 -5.00 10.77 12.16
N ARG A 102 -5.81 10.04 11.38
CA ARG A 102 -6.00 10.33 9.95
C ARG A 102 -6.67 11.68 9.74
N LYS A 103 -7.68 12.02 10.55
CA LYS A 103 -8.38 13.31 10.48
C LYS A 103 -7.45 14.48 10.85
N GLU A 104 -6.57 14.26 11.82
CA GLU A 104 -5.57 15.23 12.26
C GLU A 104 -4.48 15.46 11.20
N LEU A 105 -3.89 14.39 10.67
CA LEU A 105 -2.78 14.46 9.72
C LEU A 105 -3.21 14.79 8.28
N PHE A 106 -4.44 14.44 7.91
CA PHE A 106 -4.99 14.62 6.56
C PHE A 106 -6.38 15.28 6.64
N PRO A 107 -6.45 16.55 7.08
CA PRO A 107 -7.71 17.27 7.08
C PRO A 107 -8.24 17.35 5.64
N LYS A 108 -9.56 17.14 5.49
CA LYS A 108 -10.22 17.33 4.19
C LYS A 108 -10.01 18.80 3.79
N ARG A 109 -9.30 19.02 2.68
CA ARG A 109 -9.27 20.30 1.98
C ARG A 109 -10.62 20.55 1.33
#